data_AF-A0A2P1ERN7-F1
#
_entry.id   AF-A0A2P1ERN7-F1
#
_cell.length_a   1.000
_cell.length_b   1.000
_cell.length_c   1.000
_cell.angle_alpha   90.00
_cell.angle_beta   90.00
_cell.angle_gamma   90.00
#
_symmetry.space_group_name_H-M   'P 1'
#
loop_
_entity.id
_entity.type
_entity.pdbx_description
1 polymer ?
#
loop_
_entity_poly.entity_id
_entity_poly.type
_entity_poly.pdbx_seq_one_letter_code
_entity_poly.pdbx_strand_id
1 'polypeptide(L)'
;LLYYDDVDEETQKSITNKIERHYFKADVDVIEAFTDIISDRFLVSGAVTSAKLQATANKSPVYFYKFGYRGQHSFVDHFAPNSRHTVATHGDDVQYYLH
;
A
#
# COMPACT_ATOMS: atom_id res chain seq x y z
N LEU A 1 -12.09 -4.42 -6.68
CA LEU A 1 -10.69 -4.26 -6.22
C LEU A 1 -10.55 -3.16 -5.17
N LEU A 2 -11.23 -2.01 -5.36
CA LEU A 2 -11.16 -0.87 -4.45
C LEU A 2 -12.31 -0.82 -3.42
N TYR A 3 -13.18 -1.85 -3.43
CA TYR A 3 -14.30 -2.10 -2.52
C TYR A 3 -15.15 -0.86 -2.19
N TYR A 4 -15.81 -0.32 -3.21
CA TYR A 4 -16.87 0.68 -3.09
C TYR A 4 -18.04 0.35 -4.03
N ASP A 5 -18.23 -0.93 -4.38
CA ASP A 5 -19.27 -1.36 -5.32
C ASP A 5 -20.66 -1.43 -4.64
N ASP A 6 -20.72 -1.18 -3.34
CA ASP A 6 -21.90 -1.20 -2.47
C ASP A 6 -22.65 0.14 -2.38
N VAL A 7 -22.11 1.21 -2.97
CA VAL A 7 -22.75 2.53 -3.07
C VAL A 7 -23.36 2.76 -4.46
N ASP A 8 -24.18 3.81 -4.60
CA ASP A 8 -24.82 4.16 -5.87
C ASP A 8 -23.81 4.60 -6.95
N GLU A 9 -24.22 4.51 -8.23
CA GLU A 9 -23.35 4.81 -9.39
C GLU A 9 -22.76 6.23 -9.38
N GLU A 10 -23.51 7.23 -8.90
CA GLU A 10 -23.03 8.60 -8.82
C GLU A 10 -21.89 8.71 -7.79
N THR A 11 -22.09 8.08 -6.62
CA THR A 11 -21.06 7.99 -5.59
C THR A 11 -19.85 7.19 -6.07
N GLN A 12 -20.04 6.06 -6.75
CA GLN A 12 -18.94 5.29 -7.34
C GLN A 12 -18.12 6.13 -8.31
N LYS A 13 -18.78 6.86 -9.23
CA LYS A 13 -18.11 7.76 -10.18
C LYS A 13 -17.36 8.89 -9.47
N SER A 14 -17.95 9.46 -8.43
CA SER A 14 -17.31 10.50 -7.60
C SER A 14 -16.05 9.97 -6.91
N ILE A 15 -16.09 8.76 -6.35
CA ILE A 15 -14.94 8.10 -5.71
C ILE A 15 -13.85 7.80 -6.74
N THR A 16 -14.20 7.18 -7.87
CA THR A 16 -13.25 6.88 -8.95
C THR A 16 -12.52 8.14 -9.42
N ASN A 17 -13.25 9.23 -9.69
CA ASN A 17 -12.64 10.51 -10.09
C ASN A 17 -11.67 11.07 -9.04
N LYS A 18 -11.95 10.89 -7.75
CA LYS A 18 -11.05 11.33 -6.67
C LYS A 18 -9.77 10.50 -6.63
N ILE A 19 -9.89 9.18 -6.80
CA ILE A 19 -8.74 8.27 -6.87
C ILE A 19 -7.90 8.62 -8.09
N GLU A 20 -8.52 8.76 -9.27
CA GLU A 20 -7.80 9.10 -10.50
C GLU A 20 -7.00 10.40 -10.36
N ARG A 21 -7.63 11.48 -9.85
CA ARG A 21 -6.95 12.77 -9.63
C ARG A 21 -5.84 12.70 -8.58
N HIS A 22 -5.93 11.77 -7.63
CA HIS A 22 -4.94 11.66 -6.57
C HIS A 22 -3.66 10.98 -7.05
N TYR A 23 -3.80 9.87 -7.79
CA TYR A 23 -2.68 9.00 -8.16
C TYR A 23 -2.18 9.21 -9.60
N PHE A 24 -3.06 9.47 -10.56
CA PHE A 24 -2.68 9.66 -11.96
C PHE A 24 -2.46 11.15 -12.27
N LYS A 25 -1.41 11.71 -11.70
CA LYS A 25 -0.94 13.07 -11.99
C LYS A 25 -0.11 13.09 -13.27
N ALA A 26 0.13 14.30 -13.81
CA ALA A 26 1.06 14.46 -14.93
C ALA A 26 2.43 13.86 -14.58
N ASP A 27 3.04 13.18 -15.55
CA ASP A 27 4.39 12.60 -15.47
C ASP A 27 4.58 11.42 -14.50
N VAL A 28 3.50 10.85 -13.95
CA VAL A 28 3.56 9.61 -13.14
C VAL A 28 3.44 8.38 -14.05
N ASP A 29 4.32 7.40 -13.85
CA ASP A 29 4.23 6.10 -14.53
C ASP A 29 2.97 5.34 -14.11
N VAL A 30 2.27 4.71 -15.05
CA VAL A 30 1.00 4.02 -14.78
C VAL A 30 1.17 2.86 -13.80
N ILE A 31 2.30 2.14 -13.86
CA ILE A 31 2.59 1.03 -12.94
C ILE A 31 2.90 1.58 -11.55
N GLU A 32 3.62 2.70 -11.46
CA GLU A 32 3.87 3.38 -10.17
C GLU A 32 2.56 3.85 -9.54
N ALA A 33 1.72 4.58 -10.28
CA ALA A 33 0.42 5.04 -9.80
C ALA A 33 -0.48 3.87 -9.35
N PHE A 34 -0.51 2.78 -10.11
CA PHE A 34 -1.27 1.60 -9.74
C PHE A 34 -0.69 0.90 -8.50
N THR A 35 0.64 0.83 -8.39
CA THR A 35 1.33 0.26 -7.23
C THR A 35 0.99 1.05 -5.96
N ASP A 36 0.95 2.38 -6.03
CA ASP A 36 0.55 3.24 -4.92
C ASP A 36 -0.91 3.02 -4.51
N ILE A 37 -1.84 2.96 -5.48
CA ILE A 37 -3.26 2.69 -5.21
C ILE A 37 -3.43 1.37 -4.45
N ILE A 38 -2.79 0.30 -4.92
CA ILE A 38 -2.91 -1.03 -4.30
C ILE A 38 -2.23 -1.05 -2.93
N SER A 39 -1.05 -0.43 -2.80
CA SER A 39 -0.34 -0.32 -1.52
C SER A 39 -1.17 0.42 -0.47
N ASP A 40 -1.74 1.56 -0.83
CA ASP A 40 -2.56 2.36 0.07
C ASP A 40 -3.85 1.63 0.44
N ARG A 41 -4.51 0.98 -0.52
CA ARG A 41 -5.79 0.32 -0.27
C ARG A 41 -5.65 -0.94 0.56
N PHE A 42 -4.67 -1.79 0.27
CA PHE A 42 -4.57 -3.12 0.90
C PHE A 42 -3.71 -3.13 2.16
N LEU A 43 -2.74 -2.23 2.28
CA LEU A 43 -1.74 -2.28 3.35
C LEU A 43 -1.74 -1.01 4.20
N VAL A 44 -1.43 0.15 3.60
CA VAL A 44 -1.08 1.36 4.38
C VAL A 44 -2.27 1.93 5.13
N SER A 45 -3.41 2.16 4.44
CA SER A 45 -4.57 2.82 5.06
C SER A 45 -5.11 2.03 6.25
N GLY A 46 -5.23 0.71 6.11
CA GLY A 46 -5.68 -0.19 7.17
C GLY A 46 -4.70 -0.26 8.35
N ALA A 47 -3.41 -0.39 8.08
CA ALA A 47 -2.37 -0.46 9.11
C ALA A 47 -2.28 0.84 9.92
N VAL A 48 -2.25 2.00 9.25
CA VAL A 48 -2.18 3.31 9.89
C VAL A 48 -3.45 3.61 10.69
N THR A 49 -4.63 3.33 10.13
CA THR A 49 -5.91 3.54 10.82
C THR A 49 -5.99 2.66 12.07
N SER A 50 -5.64 1.38 11.95
CA SER A 50 -5.61 0.44 13.08
C SER A 50 -4.65 0.90 14.17
N ALA A 51 -3.43 1.30 13.82
CA ALA A 51 -2.44 1.78 14.78
C ALA A 51 -2.95 3.02 15.54
N LYS A 52 -3.58 3.99 14.85
CA LYS A 52 -4.17 5.18 15.47
C LYS A 52 -5.34 4.85 16.40
N LEU A 53 -6.22 3.93 15.99
CA LEU A 53 -7.35 3.48 16.82
C LEU A 53 -6.85 2.75 18.08
N GLN A 54 -5.87 1.87 17.93
CA GLN A 54 -5.25 1.16 19.05
C GLN A 54 -4.52 2.14 19.99
N ALA A 55 -3.81 3.13 19.45
CA ALA A 55 -3.13 4.14 20.26
C ALA A 55 -4.11 5.03 21.05
N THR A 56 -5.31 5.25 20.52
CA THR A 56 -6.36 6.00 21.22
C THR A 56 -7.03 5.18 22.32
N ALA A 57 -7.25 3.89 22.08
CA ALA A 57 -8.05 3.05 22.97
C ALA A 57 -7.23 2.30 24.05
N ASN A 58 -5.97 1.97 23.77
CA ASN A 58 -5.14 1.18 24.67
C ASN A 58 -4.39 2.05 25.68
N LYS A 59 -4.18 1.48 26.88
CA LYS A 59 -3.30 2.05 27.91
C LYS A 59 -1.83 1.65 27.72
N SER A 60 -1.58 0.54 27.04
CA SER A 60 -0.22 0.08 26.70
C SER A 60 0.33 0.83 25.49
N PRO A 61 1.66 1.02 25.40
CA PRO A 61 2.28 1.64 24.23
C PRO A 61 1.97 0.89 22.93
N VAL A 62 1.68 1.63 21.86
CA VAL A 62 1.48 1.10 20.51
C VAL A 62 2.64 1.56 19.62
N TYR A 63 3.29 0.61 18.96
CA TYR A 63 4.42 0.86 18.07
C TYR A 63 4.00 0.62 16.62
N PHE A 64 4.50 1.46 15.72
CA PHE A 64 4.29 1.35 14.28
C PHE A 64 5.63 1.57 13.58
N TYR A 65 5.92 0.77 12.56
CA TYR A 65 7.10 0.94 11.74
C TYR A 65 6.72 0.95 10.25
N LYS A 66 7.55 1.62 9.46
CA LYS A 66 7.50 1.58 8.00
C LYS A 66 8.83 1.01 7.51
N PHE A 67 8.77 -0.17 6.90
CA PHE A 67 9.93 -0.77 6.25
C PHE A 67 10.10 -0.17 4.85
N GLY A 68 11.33 0.18 4.48
CA GLY A 68 11.62 0.80 3.18
C GLY A 68 12.98 0.43 2.62
N TYR A 69 13.66 -0.56 3.19
CA TYR A 69 14.97 -1.00 2.74
C TYR A 69 14.82 -2.03 1.61
N ARG A 70 15.21 -1.67 0.38
CA ARG A 70 15.33 -2.63 -0.72
C ARG A 70 16.63 -3.39 -0.57
N GLY A 71 16.52 -4.68 -0.25
CA GLY A 71 17.66 -5.60 -0.18
C GLY A 71 18.34 -5.83 -1.53
N GLN A 72 19.35 -6.70 -1.56
CA GLN A 72 19.86 -7.23 -2.84
C GLN A 72 18.82 -8.14 -3.52
N HIS A 73 18.12 -8.94 -2.72
CA HIS A 73 17.01 -9.78 -3.15
C HIS A 73 15.71 -9.21 -2.58
N SER A 74 14.62 -9.39 -3.33
CA SER A 74 13.26 -9.10 -2.89
C SER A 74 12.39 -10.34 -3.05
N PHE A 75 11.36 -10.47 -2.20
CA PHE A 75 10.38 -11.53 -2.30
C PHE A 75 9.71 -11.57 -3.67
N VAL A 76 9.48 -10.41 -4.29
CA VAL A 76 8.86 -10.34 -5.63
C VAL A 76 9.76 -10.92 -6.72
N ASP A 77 11.07 -11.02 -6.53
CA ASP A 77 11.99 -11.62 -7.52
C ASP A 77 11.62 -13.09 -7.82
N HIS A 78 10.97 -13.79 -6.88
CA HIS A 78 10.48 -15.16 -7.08
C HIS A 78 9.24 -15.25 -7.97
N PHE A 79 8.41 -14.20 -8.02
CA PHE A 79 7.14 -14.18 -8.77
C PHE A 79 7.23 -13.37 -10.06
N ALA A 80 8.10 -12.36 -10.08
CA ALA A 80 8.35 -11.47 -11.20
C ALA A 80 9.85 -11.19 -11.35
N PRO A 81 10.65 -12.17 -11.79
CA PRO A 81 12.12 -12.09 -11.84
C PRO A 81 12.66 -10.99 -12.77
N ASN A 82 11.84 -10.50 -13.70
CA ASN A 82 12.19 -9.41 -14.60
C ASN A 82 11.62 -8.05 -14.15
N SER A 83 10.97 -7.98 -12.99
CA SER A 83 10.44 -6.73 -12.47
C SER A 83 11.59 -5.79 -12.07
N ARG A 84 11.55 -4.56 -12.56
CA ARG A 84 12.53 -3.53 -12.22
C ARG A 84 11.91 -2.61 -11.17
N HIS A 85 11.92 -3.06 -9.92
CA HIS A 85 11.45 -2.27 -8.79
C HIS A 85 12.66 -1.84 -7.94
N THR A 86 12.63 -0.61 -7.44
CA THR A 86 13.74 0.02 -6.71
C THR A 86 13.45 0.21 -5.22
N VAL A 87 12.26 -0.19 -4.77
CA VAL A 87 11.75 0.00 -3.41
C VAL A 87 11.46 -1.35 -2.75
N ALA A 88 11.33 -1.36 -1.42
CA ALA A 88 10.89 -2.55 -0.70
C ALA A 88 9.46 -2.94 -1.14
N THR A 89 9.23 -4.23 -1.30
CA THR A 89 7.93 -4.80 -1.64
C THR A 89 7.33 -5.59 -0.48
N HIS A 90 6.09 -6.04 -0.65
CA HIS A 90 5.39 -6.79 0.40
C HIS A 90 6.13 -8.08 0.75
N GLY A 91 6.49 -8.23 2.03
CA GLY A 91 7.18 -9.41 2.57
C GLY A 91 8.71 -9.33 2.57
N ASP A 92 9.31 -8.26 2.02
CA ASP A 92 10.76 -8.08 2.05
C ASP A 92 11.30 -7.98 3.50
N ASP A 93 10.54 -7.36 4.39
CA ASP A 93 10.86 -7.24 5.81
C ASP A 93 10.98 -8.59 6.52
N VAL A 94 10.11 -9.54 6.16
CA VAL A 94 10.09 -10.89 6.74
C VAL A 94 11.41 -11.63 6.50
N GLN A 95 12.07 -11.39 5.36
CA GLN A 95 13.35 -12.02 5.02
C GLN A 95 14.50 -11.61 5.98
N TYR A 96 14.37 -10.47 6.66
CA TYR A 96 15.35 -10.00 7.64
C TYR A 96 15.04 -10.44 9.08
N TYR A 97 13.91 -11.10 9.29
CA TYR A 97 13.48 -11.56 10.61
C TYR A 97 13.41 -13.08 10.73
N LEU A 98 12.92 -13.77 9.69
CA LEU A 98 12.84 -15.22 9.64
C LEU A 98 14.12 -15.78 9.02
N HIS A 99 14.96 -16.41 9.84
CA HIS A 99 16.20 -17.08 9.46
C HIS A 99 16.05 -18.60 9.57
#